data_AF-A0A8T5IJP4-F1
#
_entry.id   AF-A0A8T5IJP4-F1
#
_cell.length_a   1.000
_cell.length_b   1.000
_cell.length_c   1.000
_cell.angle_alpha   90.00
_cell.angle_beta   90.00
_cell.angle_gamma   90.00
#
_symmetry.space_group_name_H-M   'P 1'
#
loop_
_entity.id
_entity.type
_entity.pdbx_description
1 polymer ?
#
loop_
_entity_poly.entity_id
_entity_poly.type
_entity_poly.pdbx_seq_one_letter_code
_entity_poly.pdbx_strand_id
1 'polypeptide(L)'
;MKQIIGDTPRKKEIYIPENPKEHIPRLIEAGIITLNNQTPKTPILKPEVREEEERNVPQTIEAEAYFTIPNVEDRGEISTYRLMKQMTPSMNQDALAEYSERGKRNGNPYACASNTLWAIFEASTKLEGKINPEEYHNLIQFIQSWMRQSPNTLSRIVYMPEGEQDKVIHNYGTSDEYTLEGDLVGRSSWIGDIPPHETQSLSLVLGTNDIQRLDRISQKLIKSPTYLWRFNSRPREKYVGVVRLGNDSRRIILACQRDPRAEDLAFRVMKFN
;
A
#
# COMPACT_ATOMS: atom_id res chain seq x y z
N MET A 1 -22.55 39.52 61.45
CA MET A 1 -21.77 38.29 61.15
C MET A 1 -20.54 38.70 60.36
N LYS A 2 -19.33 38.42 60.84
CA LYS A 2 -18.06 38.71 60.14
C LYS A 2 -17.66 37.48 59.33
N GLN A 3 -17.51 37.65 58.02
CA GLN A 3 -17.12 36.58 57.10
C GLN A 3 -15.59 36.55 57.02
N ILE A 4 -15.00 35.44 57.47
CA ILE A 4 -13.55 35.17 57.39
C ILE A 4 -13.30 34.51 56.03
N ILE A 5 -12.52 35.19 55.17
CA ILE A 5 -12.06 34.65 53.89
C ILE A 5 -10.81 33.81 54.19
N GLY A 6 -10.89 32.51 53.96
CA GLY A 6 -9.76 31.58 54.12
C GLY A 6 -8.88 31.57 52.88
N ASP A 7 -7.57 31.73 53.09
CA ASP A 7 -6.55 31.60 52.04
C ASP A 7 -6.49 30.16 51.50
N THR A 8 -6.62 30.03 50.19
CA THR A 8 -6.49 28.74 49.48
C THR A 8 -5.00 28.45 49.24
N PRO A 9 -4.48 27.25 49.52
CA PRO A 9 -3.08 26.94 49.29
C PRO A 9 -2.76 26.98 47.79
N ARG A 10 -1.73 27.73 47.40
CA ARG A 10 -1.22 27.75 46.03
C ARG A 10 -0.73 26.36 45.62
N LYS A 11 -1.28 25.82 44.53
CA LYS A 11 -0.75 24.62 43.86
C LYS A 11 0.70 24.90 43.46
N LYS A 12 1.63 24.02 43.87
CA LYS A 12 2.99 23.98 43.31
C LYS A 12 2.88 23.45 41.89
N GLU A 13 3.15 24.30 40.91
CA GLU A 13 3.31 23.87 39.52
C GLU A 13 4.57 23.02 39.41
N ILE A 14 4.42 21.77 38.97
CA ILE A 14 5.53 20.89 38.64
C ILE A 14 5.92 21.24 37.21
N TYR A 15 7.07 21.88 37.05
CA TYR A 15 7.66 22.17 35.76
C TYR A 15 8.13 20.86 35.11
N ILE A 16 7.49 20.48 33.99
CA ILE A 16 7.93 19.37 33.14
C ILE A 16 8.60 20.01 31.92
N PRO A 17 9.92 19.89 31.74
CA PRO A 17 10.58 20.53 30.61
C PRO A 17 10.18 19.88 29.29
N GLU A 18 9.99 20.72 28.27
CA GLU A 18 9.49 20.35 26.93
C GLU A 18 10.48 19.50 26.10
N ASN A 19 11.72 19.30 26.58
CA ASN A 19 12.71 18.44 25.91
C ASN A 19 13.64 17.70 26.90
N PRO A 20 13.37 16.42 27.23
CA PRO A 20 14.14 15.68 28.23
C PRO A 20 15.61 15.42 27.82
N LYS A 21 15.96 15.54 26.54
CA LYS A 21 17.33 15.28 26.06
C LYS A 21 18.35 16.36 26.46
N GLU A 22 17.89 17.59 26.70
CA GLU A 22 18.79 18.70 27.06
C GLU A 22 19.00 18.85 28.57
N HIS A 23 18.09 18.29 29.38
CA HIS A 23 18.15 18.45 30.85
C HIS A 23 18.98 17.40 31.56
N ILE A 24 19.05 16.17 31.04
CA ILE A 24 19.79 15.07 31.68
C ILE A 24 21.29 15.40 31.83
N PRO A 25 21.99 15.98 30.82
CA PRO A 25 23.40 16.34 30.98
C PRO A 25 23.65 17.36 32.10
N ARG A 26 22.77 18.37 32.23
CA ARG A 26 22.89 19.41 33.27
C ARG A 26 22.66 18.87 34.69
N LEU A 27 21.79 17.88 34.84
CA LEU A 27 21.55 17.24 36.15
C LEU A 27 22.71 16.32 36.57
N ILE A 28 23.42 15.74 35.60
CA ILE A 28 24.66 14.99 35.85
C ILE A 28 25.79 15.94 36.25
N GLU A 29 25.96 17.07 35.56
CA GLU A 29 26.95 18.10 35.93
C GLU A 29 26.68 18.73 37.30
N ALA A 30 25.40 18.95 37.64
CA ALA A 30 25.00 19.49 38.94
C ALA A 30 25.12 18.47 40.09
N GLY A 31 25.54 17.23 39.82
CA GLY A 31 25.67 16.18 40.83
C GLY A 31 24.34 15.69 41.42
N ILE A 32 23.23 16.01 40.78
CA ILE A 32 21.87 15.63 41.22
C ILE A 32 21.58 14.16 40.86
N ILE A 33 22.19 13.65 39.79
CA ILE A 33 22.04 12.27 39.32
C ILE A 33 23.42 11.64 39.11
N THR A 34 23.68 10.52 39.77
CA THR A 34 24.88 9.69 39.57
C THR A 34 24.53 8.48 38.71
N LEU A 35 25.16 8.35 37.53
CA LEU A 35 25.01 7.15 36.69
C LEU A 35 25.96 6.06 37.16
N ASN A 36 25.39 4.94 37.63
CA ASN A 36 26.15 3.82 38.17
C ASN A 36 26.63 2.91 37.03
N ASN A 37 27.79 3.22 36.43
CA ASN A 37 28.35 2.50 35.29
C ASN A 37 29.22 1.28 35.68
N GLN A 38 28.69 0.39 36.52
CA GLN A 38 29.35 -0.89 36.81
C GLN A 38 28.47 -2.06 36.41
N THR A 39 28.57 -2.46 35.15
CA THR A 39 28.18 -3.80 34.70
C THR A 39 29.44 -4.67 34.65
N PRO A 40 29.48 -5.83 35.34
CA PRO A 40 30.59 -6.78 35.22
C PRO A 40 30.72 -7.27 33.78
N LYS A 41 31.93 -7.21 33.22
CA LYS A 41 32.26 -7.83 31.93
C LYS A 41 32.29 -9.35 32.10
N THR A 42 31.15 -10.00 31.89
CA THR A 42 31.10 -11.43 31.63
C THR A 42 31.64 -11.69 30.22
N PRO A 43 32.58 -12.63 30.01
CA PRO A 43 33.00 -13.01 28.67
C PRO A 43 31.84 -13.66 27.93
N ILE A 44 31.29 -12.92 26.97
CA ILE A 44 30.28 -13.42 26.03
C ILE A 44 31.01 -14.38 25.09
N LEU A 45 30.87 -15.68 25.33
CA LEU A 45 31.17 -16.70 24.34
C LEU A 45 30.31 -16.41 23.11
N LYS A 46 30.95 -16.12 21.97
CA LYS A 46 30.26 -15.99 20.68
C LYS A 46 29.53 -17.31 20.44
N PRO A 47 28.18 -17.32 20.33
CA PRO A 47 27.51 -18.51 19.83
C PRO A 47 28.01 -18.75 18.42
N GLU A 48 28.51 -19.96 18.19
CA GLU A 48 28.82 -20.49 16.86
C GLU A 48 27.49 -20.56 16.11
N VAL A 49 27.19 -19.50 15.36
CA VAL A 49 26.03 -19.44 14.47
C VAL A 49 26.31 -20.47 13.38
N ARG A 50 25.74 -21.67 13.55
CA ARG A 50 25.58 -22.61 12.45
C ARG A 50 24.75 -21.87 11.40
N GLU A 51 25.39 -21.52 10.29
CA GLU A 51 24.70 -21.29 9.03
C GLU A 51 23.98 -22.60 8.70
N GLU A 52 22.73 -22.72 9.14
CA GLU A 52 21.83 -23.71 8.59
C GLU A 52 21.67 -23.34 7.13
N GLU A 53 22.44 -24.00 6.26
CA GLU A 53 22.12 -24.12 4.85
C GLU A 53 20.68 -24.65 4.78
N GLU A 54 19.73 -23.72 4.66
CA GLU A 54 18.35 -24.02 4.30
C GLU A 54 18.43 -24.79 2.99
N ARG A 55 18.39 -26.13 3.10
CA ARG A 55 18.22 -27.00 1.95
C ARG A 55 16.90 -26.59 1.32
N ASN A 56 17.02 -25.80 0.26
CA ASN A 56 15.98 -25.53 -0.73
C ASN A 56 15.61 -26.87 -1.37
N VAL A 57 14.86 -27.70 -0.63
CA VAL A 57 14.13 -28.81 -1.22
C VAL A 57 13.14 -28.13 -2.15
N PRO A 58 13.20 -28.37 -3.48
CA PRO A 58 12.21 -27.84 -4.39
C PRO A 58 10.86 -28.36 -3.91
N GLN A 59 10.06 -27.51 -3.27
CA GLN A 59 8.66 -27.83 -3.06
C GLN A 59 8.11 -28.05 -4.45
N THR A 60 7.65 -29.26 -4.74
CA THR A 60 6.73 -29.53 -5.84
C THR A 60 5.49 -28.70 -5.55
N ILE A 61 5.50 -27.46 -6.01
CA ILE A 61 4.35 -26.57 -6.04
C ILE A 61 3.34 -27.34 -6.89
N GLU A 62 2.31 -27.92 -6.26
CA GLU A 62 1.13 -28.37 -7.01
C GLU A 62 0.76 -27.24 -7.95
N ALA A 63 0.64 -27.54 -9.25
CA ALA A 63 0.49 -26.52 -10.27
C ALA A 63 -0.71 -25.62 -9.94
N GLU A 64 -0.41 -24.46 -9.36
CA GLU A 64 -1.42 -23.55 -8.87
C GLU A 64 -2.29 -23.11 -10.04
N ALA A 65 -3.62 -23.09 -9.87
CA ALA A 65 -4.51 -22.68 -10.94
C ALA A 65 -4.36 -21.18 -11.24
N TYR A 66 -4.32 -20.81 -12.52
CA TYR A 66 -4.18 -19.43 -12.98
C TYR A 66 -5.02 -19.13 -14.22
N PHE A 67 -5.15 -17.85 -14.53
CA PHE A 67 -5.62 -17.34 -15.83
C PHE A 67 -4.43 -16.75 -16.60
N THR A 68 -4.34 -17.01 -17.90
CA THR A 68 -3.31 -16.41 -18.75
C THR A 68 -3.84 -15.15 -19.42
N ILE A 69 -3.19 -14.02 -19.17
CA ILE A 69 -3.56 -12.70 -19.67
C ILE A 69 -2.45 -12.22 -20.62
N PRO A 70 -2.58 -12.43 -21.94
CA PRO A 70 -1.61 -11.97 -22.92
C PRO A 70 -1.75 -10.46 -23.18
N ASN A 71 -0.71 -9.87 -23.76
CA ASN A 71 -0.71 -8.49 -24.26
C ASN A 71 -1.08 -7.45 -23.18
N VAL A 72 -0.56 -7.62 -21.97
CA VAL A 72 -0.65 -6.61 -20.91
C VAL A 72 0.38 -5.53 -21.23
N GLU A 73 -0.12 -4.33 -21.54
CA GLU A 73 0.70 -3.14 -21.74
C GLU A 73 0.86 -2.40 -20.39
N ASP A 74 2.05 -2.48 -19.80
CA ASP A 74 2.39 -1.81 -18.54
C ASP A 74 3.70 -1.04 -18.71
N ARG A 75 3.63 0.29 -18.53
CA ARG A 75 4.77 1.21 -18.66
C ARG A 75 5.53 1.08 -20.00
N GLY A 76 4.80 0.88 -21.10
CA GLY A 76 5.36 0.75 -22.44
C GLY A 76 5.94 -0.62 -22.79
N GLU A 77 5.90 -1.57 -21.85
CA GLU A 77 6.25 -2.96 -22.10
C GLU A 77 4.99 -3.79 -22.35
N ILE A 78 5.06 -4.71 -23.31
CA ILE A 78 4.01 -5.70 -23.56
C ILE A 78 4.49 -7.03 -23.02
N SER A 79 3.70 -7.66 -22.16
CA SER A 79 4.04 -8.96 -21.56
C SER A 79 2.81 -9.83 -21.36
N THR A 80 3.06 -11.11 -21.05
CA THR A 80 2.01 -12.04 -20.63
C THR A 80 2.05 -12.21 -19.12
N TYR A 81 0.89 -12.16 -18.47
CA TYR A 81 0.79 -12.40 -17.03
C TYR A 81 -0.03 -13.65 -16.76
N ARG A 82 0.39 -14.44 -15.78
CA ARG A 82 -0.48 -15.42 -15.12
C ARG A 82 -1.08 -14.76 -13.89
N LEU A 83 -2.41 -14.65 -13.85
CA LEU A 83 -3.15 -14.20 -12.67
C LEU A 83 -3.56 -15.43 -11.86
N MET A 84 -3.00 -15.58 -10.67
CA MET A 84 -3.22 -16.76 -9.83
C MET A 84 -4.63 -16.75 -9.23
N LYS A 85 -5.26 -17.93 -9.13
CA LYS A 85 -6.57 -18.07 -8.51
C LYS A 85 -6.54 -18.03 -6.97
N GLN A 86 -5.36 -18.09 -6.37
CA GLN A 86 -5.17 -17.92 -4.92
C GLN A 86 -4.48 -16.58 -4.66
N MET A 87 -5.07 -15.78 -3.77
CA MET A 87 -4.52 -14.50 -3.30
C MET A 87 -3.36 -14.73 -2.33
N THR A 88 -2.65 -13.67 -1.95
CA THR A 88 -1.72 -13.73 -0.82
C THR A 88 -2.47 -14.05 0.48
N PRO A 89 -1.80 -14.55 1.52
CA PRO A 89 -2.29 -14.40 2.89
C PRO A 89 -2.59 -12.92 3.22
N SER A 90 -3.39 -12.69 4.26
CA SER A 90 -3.63 -11.34 4.75
C SER A 90 -2.36 -10.79 5.36
N MET A 91 -1.90 -9.62 4.91
CA MET A 91 -0.66 -9.01 5.40
C MET A 91 -0.68 -7.50 5.21
N ASN A 92 0.08 -6.79 6.05
CA ASN A 92 0.32 -5.36 5.88
C ASN A 92 1.23 -5.10 4.66
N GLN A 93 1.35 -3.83 4.25
CA GLN A 93 2.05 -3.51 3.00
C GLN A 93 3.56 -3.81 3.05
N ASP A 94 4.21 -3.66 4.20
CA ASP A 94 5.66 -3.94 4.32
C ASP A 94 5.93 -5.45 4.17
N ALA A 95 5.14 -6.29 4.85
CA ALA A 95 5.20 -7.75 4.67
C ALA A 95 4.81 -8.18 3.24
N LEU A 96 3.88 -7.47 2.60
CA LEU A 96 3.52 -7.71 1.20
C LEU A 96 4.67 -7.40 0.23
N ALA A 97 5.45 -6.36 0.51
CA ALA A 97 6.64 -6.01 -0.27
C ALA A 97 7.69 -7.11 -0.16
N GLU A 98 8.00 -7.56 1.06
CA GLU A 98 8.94 -8.67 1.30
C GLU A 98 8.48 -9.97 0.64
N TYR A 99 7.19 -10.31 0.77
CA TYR A 99 6.58 -11.45 0.09
C TYR A 99 6.80 -11.38 -1.42
N SER A 100 6.55 -10.22 -2.02
CA SER A 100 6.60 -10.02 -3.47
C SER A 100 8.02 -10.03 -4.00
N GLU A 101 8.96 -9.41 -3.30
CA GLU A 101 10.37 -9.38 -3.65
C GLU A 101 10.98 -10.79 -3.63
N ARG A 102 10.70 -11.58 -2.58
CA ARG A 102 11.09 -12.99 -2.53
C ARG A 102 10.42 -13.81 -3.62
N GLY A 103 9.14 -13.53 -3.90
CA GLY A 103 8.39 -14.14 -5.00
C GLY A 103 9.11 -13.97 -6.34
N LYS A 104 9.42 -12.72 -6.71
CA LYS A 104 10.13 -12.38 -7.95
C LYS A 104 11.49 -13.08 -8.06
N ARG A 105 12.33 -13.03 -7.02
CA ARG A 105 13.68 -13.63 -7.04
C ARG A 105 13.65 -15.15 -7.26
N ASN A 106 12.62 -15.81 -6.75
CA ASN A 106 12.49 -17.26 -6.82
C ASN A 106 11.64 -17.74 -8.01
N GLY A 107 11.22 -16.83 -8.91
CA GLY A 107 10.33 -17.16 -10.02
C GLY A 107 8.91 -17.56 -9.58
N ASN A 108 8.49 -17.15 -8.38
CA ASN A 108 7.19 -17.44 -7.79
C ASN A 108 6.19 -16.29 -8.01
N PRO A 109 4.88 -16.53 -7.84
CA PRO A 109 3.89 -15.47 -7.93
C PRO A 109 4.11 -14.37 -6.86
N TYR A 110 3.88 -13.12 -7.24
CA TYR A 110 4.10 -11.93 -6.40
C TYR A 110 2.94 -10.92 -6.52
N ALA A 111 2.83 -9.98 -5.58
CA ALA A 111 1.84 -8.91 -5.68
C ALA A 111 2.38 -7.72 -6.48
N CYS A 112 1.48 -6.92 -7.05
CA CYS A 112 1.85 -5.80 -7.93
C CYS A 112 1.35 -4.45 -7.43
N ALA A 113 1.93 -3.40 -8.00
CA ALA A 113 1.41 -2.05 -7.89
C ALA A 113 0.03 -1.91 -8.57
N SER A 114 -0.71 -0.88 -8.17
CA SER A 114 -2.07 -0.57 -8.67
C SER A 114 -2.13 -0.37 -10.18
N ASN A 115 -1.15 0.30 -10.78
CA ASN A 115 -1.10 0.56 -12.22
C ASN A 115 -0.91 -0.74 -13.02
N THR A 116 0.02 -1.61 -12.62
CA THR A 116 0.22 -2.91 -13.26
C THR A 116 -1.03 -3.78 -13.12
N LEU A 117 -1.64 -3.81 -11.94
CA LEU A 117 -2.87 -4.57 -11.71
C LEU A 117 -4.03 -4.04 -12.57
N TRP A 118 -4.14 -2.73 -12.73
CA TRP A 118 -5.12 -2.11 -13.61
C TRP A 118 -4.89 -2.47 -15.09
N ALA A 119 -3.63 -2.48 -15.55
CA ALA A 119 -3.27 -2.92 -16.90
C ALA A 119 -3.67 -4.39 -17.15
N ILE A 120 -3.45 -5.27 -16.16
CA ILE A 120 -3.89 -6.68 -16.21
C ILE A 120 -5.42 -6.76 -16.33
N PHE A 121 -6.16 -5.98 -15.53
CA PHE A 121 -7.62 -5.98 -15.60
C PHE A 121 -8.12 -5.48 -16.95
N GLU A 122 -7.52 -4.42 -17.48
CA GLU A 122 -7.85 -3.93 -18.82
C GLU A 122 -7.64 -5.03 -19.87
N ALA A 123 -6.46 -5.64 -19.91
CA ALA A 123 -6.16 -6.72 -20.84
C ALA A 123 -7.14 -7.90 -20.69
N SER A 124 -7.53 -8.23 -19.46
CA SER A 124 -8.54 -9.25 -19.18
C SER A 124 -9.87 -8.94 -19.87
N THR A 125 -10.34 -7.69 -19.84
CA THR A 125 -11.58 -7.29 -20.53
C THR A 125 -11.53 -7.37 -22.06
N LYS A 126 -10.32 -7.43 -22.63
CA LYS A 126 -10.09 -7.58 -24.09
C LYS A 126 -10.11 -9.05 -24.54
N LEU A 127 -10.24 -10.01 -23.61
CA LEU A 127 -10.35 -11.45 -23.90
C LEU A 127 -11.78 -11.89 -24.23
N GLU A 128 -12.77 -11.02 -24.03
CA GLU A 128 -14.16 -11.25 -24.42
C GLU A 128 -14.25 -11.66 -25.89
N GLY A 129 -14.83 -12.84 -26.16
CA GLY A 129 -14.96 -13.40 -27.51
C GLY A 129 -13.68 -13.94 -28.12
N LYS A 130 -12.53 -13.86 -27.42
CA LYS A 130 -11.24 -14.41 -27.88
C LYS A 130 -10.85 -15.72 -27.21
N ILE A 131 -11.39 -15.97 -26.02
CA ILE A 131 -11.20 -17.22 -25.28
C ILE A 131 -12.54 -17.92 -25.07
N ASN A 132 -12.52 -19.12 -24.48
CA ASN A 132 -13.74 -19.85 -24.15
C ASN A 132 -14.67 -18.96 -23.28
N PRO A 133 -15.98 -18.86 -23.60
CA PRO A 133 -16.89 -17.99 -22.86
C PRO A 133 -17.01 -18.30 -21.37
N GLU A 134 -16.94 -19.57 -20.98
CA GLU A 134 -16.95 -20.00 -19.57
C GLU A 134 -15.65 -19.60 -18.87
N GLU A 135 -14.50 -19.75 -19.54
CA GLU A 135 -13.21 -19.30 -19.02
C GLU A 135 -13.18 -17.78 -18.80
N TYR A 136 -13.66 -17.01 -19.78
CA TYR A 136 -13.81 -15.56 -19.64
C TYR A 136 -14.75 -15.19 -18.49
N HIS A 137 -15.89 -15.86 -18.39
CA HIS A 137 -16.83 -15.65 -17.29
C HIS A 137 -16.18 -15.90 -15.93
N ASN A 138 -15.45 -17.01 -15.79
CA ASN A 138 -14.73 -17.38 -14.57
C ASN A 138 -13.64 -16.36 -14.20
N LEU A 139 -12.91 -15.83 -15.19
CA LEU A 139 -11.92 -14.78 -14.99
C LEU A 139 -12.57 -13.49 -14.45
N ILE A 140 -13.65 -13.03 -15.08
CA ILE A 140 -14.31 -11.79 -14.66
C ILE A 140 -14.95 -11.98 -13.27
N GLN A 141 -15.60 -13.12 -13.00
CA GLN A 141 -16.14 -13.43 -11.68
C GLN A 141 -15.05 -13.48 -10.61
N PHE A 142 -13.89 -14.05 -10.93
CA PHE A 142 -12.73 -14.07 -10.04
C PHE A 142 -12.25 -12.66 -9.69
N ILE A 143 -12.04 -11.80 -10.69
CA ILE A 143 -11.63 -10.41 -10.45
C ILE A 143 -12.69 -9.69 -9.59
N GLN A 144 -13.96 -9.83 -9.94
CA GLN A 144 -15.08 -9.21 -9.22
C GLN A 144 -15.13 -9.65 -7.75
N SER A 145 -15.00 -10.95 -7.47
CA SER A 145 -15.15 -11.49 -6.12
C SER A 145 -14.03 -11.04 -5.19
N TRP A 146 -12.81 -10.92 -5.71
CA TRP A 146 -11.67 -10.43 -4.94
C TRP A 146 -11.68 -8.92 -4.77
N MET A 147 -12.10 -8.15 -5.77
CA MET A 147 -12.29 -6.72 -5.61
C MET A 147 -13.28 -6.38 -4.47
N ARG A 148 -14.26 -7.25 -4.17
CA ARG A 148 -15.17 -7.01 -3.03
C ARG A 148 -14.47 -7.01 -1.68
N GLN A 149 -13.31 -7.66 -1.61
CA GLN A 149 -12.48 -7.72 -0.41
C GLN A 149 -11.51 -6.54 -0.31
N SER A 150 -11.52 -5.60 -1.27
CA SER A 150 -10.65 -4.43 -1.30
C SER A 150 -9.16 -4.77 -1.09
N PRO A 151 -8.55 -5.56 -1.99
CA PRO A 151 -7.20 -6.05 -1.82
C PRO A 151 -6.15 -4.92 -1.75
N ASN A 152 -5.08 -5.19 -1.03
CA ASN A 152 -3.88 -4.37 -0.99
C ASN A 152 -3.16 -4.37 -2.34
N THR A 153 -2.38 -3.32 -2.58
CA THR A 153 -1.45 -3.22 -3.70
C THR A 153 -0.08 -2.78 -3.21
N LEU A 154 0.96 -2.91 -4.03
CA LEU A 154 2.28 -2.34 -3.77
C LEU A 154 2.38 -0.85 -4.17
N SER A 155 1.25 -0.15 -4.28
CA SER A 155 1.26 1.31 -4.46
C SER A 155 1.00 2.00 -3.12
N ARG A 156 1.92 2.88 -2.72
CA ARG A 156 1.85 3.71 -1.51
C ARG A 156 1.72 5.17 -1.90
N ILE A 157 0.88 5.90 -1.19
CA ILE A 157 0.76 7.35 -1.34
C ILE A 157 1.32 8.02 -0.10
N VAL A 158 2.08 9.08 -0.32
CA VAL A 158 2.54 9.99 0.72
C VAL A 158 1.92 11.35 0.44
N TYR A 159 0.93 11.72 1.24
CA TYR A 159 0.34 13.06 1.21
C TYR A 159 1.21 14.01 2.01
N MET A 160 1.61 15.09 1.37
CA MET A 160 2.53 16.07 1.95
C MET A 160 1.78 17.27 2.52
N PRO A 161 2.35 17.99 3.50
CA PRO A 161 1.78 19.23 4.01
C PRO A 161 1.73 20.31 2.93
N GLU A 162 1.11 21.44 3.27
CA GLU A 162 1.00 22.60 2.38
C GLU A 162 2.36 23.08 1.89
N GLY A 163 2.46 23.37 0.58
CA GLY A 163 3.69 23.81 -0.08
C GLY A 163 4.52 22.69 -0.73
N GLU A 164 4.16 21.42 -0.54
CA GLU A 164 4.88 20.27 -1.09
C GLU A 164 3.97 19.40 -1.99
N GLN A 165 4.56 18.65 -2.93
CA GLN A 165 3.82 17.74 -3.82
C GLN A 165 3.62 16.37 -3.17
N ASP A 166 2.45 15.77 -3.35
CA ASP A 166 2.21 14.39 -2.92
C ASP A 166 3.06 13.42 -3.74
N LYS A 167 3.29 12.22 -3.20
CA LYS A 167 4.08 11.18 -3.87
C LYS A 167 3.29 9.89 -4.01
N VAL A 168 3.32 9.29 -5.20
CA VAL A 168 2.89 7.90 -5.43
C VAL A 168 4.12 7.05 -5.64
N ILE A 169 4.33 6.10 -4.72
CA ILE A 169 5.40 5.12 -4.78
C ILE A 169 4.79 3.81 -5.29
N HIS A 170 5.17 3.38 -6.48
CA HIS A 170 4.76 2.09 -7.04
C HIS A 170 5.82 1.03 -6.77
N ASN A 171 5.38 -0.23 -6.66
CA ASN A 171 6.24 -1.36 -6.31
C ASN A 171 7.00 -1.14 -4.99
N TYR A 172 6.33 -0.47 -4.04
CA TYR A 172 6.89 -0.08 -2.75
C TYR A 172 7.60 -1.24 -2.06
N GLY A 173 8.82 -0.98 -1.57
CA GLY A 173 9.66 -1.93 -0.85
C GLY A 173 10.25 -3.05 -1.71
N THR A 174 10.21 -2.94 -3.04
CA THR A 174 10.78 -3.94 -3.96
C THR A 174 11.87 -3.35 -4.84
N SER A 175 12.62 -4.21 -5.53
CA SER A 175 13.70 -3.80 -6.44
C SER A 175 13.24 -2.96 -7.64
N ASP A 176 11.94 -2.99 -7.98
CA ASP A 176 11.34 -2.23 -9.09
C ASP A 176 10.61 -0.95 -8.61
N GLU A 177 10.90 -0.48 -7.39
CA GLU A 177 10.27 0.71 -6.81
C GLU A 177 10.55 1.96 -7.67
N TYR A 178 9.51 2.77 -7.89
CA TYR A 178 9.65 4.10 -8.46
C TYR A 178 8.62 5.06 -7.88
N THR A 179 8.94 6.36 -7.93
CA THR A 179 8.10 7.42 -7.36
C THR A 179 7.65 8.39 -8.45
N LEU A 180 6.39 8.78 -8.39
CA LEU A 180 5.81 9.88 -9.15
C LEU A 180 5.38 10.98 -8.18
N GLU A 181 5.50 12.24 -8.59
CA GLU A 181 5.10 13.39 -7.78
C GLU A 181 3.96 14.15 -8.47
N GLY A 182 3.02 14.66 -7.66
CA GLY A 182 1.93 15.50 -8.15
C GLY A 182 0.79 15.60 -7.13
N ASP A 183 -0.26 16.36 -7.48
CA ASP A 183 -1.36 16.60 -6.57
C ASP A 183 -2.36 15.42 -6.56
N LEU A 184 -2.55 14.83 -5.37
CA LEU A 184 -3.49 13.74 -5.12
C LEU A 184 -4.63 14.14 -4.19
N VAL A 185 -4.46 15.22 -3.42
CA VAL A 185 -5.54 15.82 -2.65
C VAL A 185 -6.61 16.37 -3.59
N GLY A 186 -7.86 16.00 -3.35
CA GLY A 186 -8.98 16.44 -4.16
C GLY A 186 -10.28 15.83 -3.67
N ARG A 187 -11.41 16.33 -4.17
CA ARG A 187 -12.72 15.81 -3.76
C ARG A 187 -12.86 14.35 -4.20
N SER A 188 -13.41 13.53 -3.32
CA SER A 188 -13.88 12.20 -3.71
C SER A 188 -15.00 12.35 -4.74
N SER A 189 -14.93 11.62 -5.85
CA SER A 189 -15.86 11.79 -6.97
C SER A 189 -15.96 10.54 -7.83
N TRP A 190 -17.03 10.45 -8.62
CA TRP A 190 -17.06 9.52 -9.75
C TRP A 190 -16.00 9.93 -10.76
N ILE A 191 -15.31 8.97 -11.37
CA ILE A 191 -14.24 9.27 -12.32
C ILE A 191 -14.74 10.11 -13.50
N GLY A 192 -15.98 9.89 -13.94
CA GLY A 192 -16.63 10.68 -14.99
C GLY A 192 -16.86 12.15 -14.64
N ASP A 193 -16.88 12.49 -13.34
CA ASP A 193 -17.14 13.84 -12.84
C ASP A 193 -15.85 14.58 -12.43
N ILE A 194 -14.68 13.95 -12.62
CA ILE A 194 -13.39 14.57 -12.28
C ILE A 194 -13.08 15.67 -13.32
N PRO A 195 -12.84 16.92 -12.89
CA PRO A 195 -12.45 17.98 -13.81
C PRO A 195 -11.17 17.63 -14.58
N PRO A 196 -11.01 18.05 -15.85
CA PRO A 196 -9.83 17.72 -16.66
C PRO A 196 -8.48 18.02 -15.97
N HIS A 197 -8.39 19.14 -15.24
CA HIS A 197 -7.19 19.55 -14.51
C HIS A 197 -6.87 18.68 -13.27
N GLU A 198 -7.81 17.88 -12.78
CA GLU A 198 -7.60 16.95 -11.65
C GLU A 198 -7.31 15.51 -12.09
N THR A 199 -7.41 15.22 -13.39
CA THR A 199 -7.24 13.85 -13.94
C THR A 199 -5.80 13.33 -13.83
N GLN A 200 -4.83 14.20 -13.57
CA GLN A 200 -3.44 13.80 -13.32
C GLN A 200 -3.34 12.79 -12.17
N SER A 201 -4.17 12.93 -11.13
CA SER A 201 -4.21 11.99 -10.01
C SER A 201 -4.51 10.54 -10.44
N LEU A 202 -5.28 10.35 -11.53
CA LEU A 202 -5.54 9.03 -12.11
C LEU A 202 -4.31 8.49 -12.83
N SER A 203 -3.60 9.34 -13.59
CA SER A 203 -2.35 8.94 -14.25
C SER A 203 -1.28 8.55 -13.23
N LEU A 204 -1.17 9.28 -12.13
CA LEU A 204 -0.24 8.98 -11.04
C LEU A 204 -0.52 7.63 -10.37
N VAL A 205 -1.77 7.17 -10.31
CA VAL A 205 -2.16 5.98 -9.54
C VAL A 205 -2.43 4.75 -10.42
N LEU A 206 -2.98 4.95 -11.62
CA LEU A 206 -3.39 3.90 -12.55
C LEU A 206 -2.55 3.86 -13.83
N GLY A 207 -1.68 4.85 -14.07
CA GLY A 207 -0.91 4.96 -15.32
C GLY A 207 -1.71 5.52 -16.50
N THR A 208 -2.94 6.00 -16.29
CA THR A 208 -3.76 6.64 -17.34
C THR A 208 -4.68 7.71 -16.75
N ASN A 209 -4.88 8.80 -17.49
CA ASN A 209 -5.88 9.84 -17.20
C ASN A 209 -7.08 9.79 -18.16
N ASP A 210 -7.16 8.77 -19.02
CA ASP A 210 -8.27 8.58 -19.96
C ASP A 210 -9.52 8.07 -19.21
N ILE A 211 -10.36 9.00 -18.79
CA ILE A 211 -11.64 8.74 -18.10
C ILE A 211 -12.53 7.78 -18.90
N GLN A 212 -12.61 7.92 -20.22
CA GLN A 212 -13.47 7.08 -21.06
C GLN A 212 -12.96 5.64 -21.10
N ARG A 213 -11.63 5.46 -21.17
CA ARG A 213 -11.01 4.15 -21.04
C ARG A 213 -11.27 3.54 -19.67
N LEU A 214 -11.14 4.30 -18.59
CA LEU A 214 -11.40 3.83 -17.23
C LEU A 214 -12.86 3.37 -17.04
N ASP A 215 -13.83 4.18 -17.48
CA ASP A 215 -15.24 3.83 -17.36
C ASP A 215 -15.60 2.59 -18.20
N ARG A 216 -15.11 2.49 -19.44
CA ARG A 216 -15.31 1.30 -20.26
C ARG A 216 -14.78 0.02 -19.60
N ILE A 217 -13.61 0.09 -18.95
CA ILE A 217 -13.06 -1.05 -18.21
C ILE A 217 -13.96 -1.39 -17.02
N SER A 218 -14.40 -0.40 -16.24
CA SER A 218 -15.25 -0.65 -15.07
C SER A 218 -16.64 -1.19 -15.43
N GLN A 219 -17.24 -0.71 -16.52
CA GLN A 219 -18.49 -1.25 -17.06
C GLN A 219 -18.33 -2.72 -17.46
N LYS A 220 -17.21 -3.10 -18.07
CA LYS A 220 -16.94 -4.51 -18.39
C LYS A 220 -16.68 -5.37 -17.16
N LEU A 221 -15.92 -4.85 -16.19
CA LEU A 221 -15.54 -5.61 -15.00
C LEU A 221 -16.67 -5.77 -14.01
N ILE A 222 -17.47 -4.74 -13.74
CA ILE A 222 -18.48 -4.77 -12.66
C ILE A 222 -19.83 -4.17 -13.05
N LYS A 223 -20.02 -3.78 -14.31
CA LYS A 223 -21.24 -3.11 -14.82
C LYS A 223 -21.61 -1.84 -14.07
N SER A 224 -20.59 -1.07 -13.70
CA SER A 224 -20.78 0.11 -12.89
C SER A 224 -19.61 1.10 -13.03
N PRO A 225 -19.88 2.41 -12.81
CA PRO A 225 -18.86 3.45 -12.87
C PRO A 225 -17.81 3.31 -11.76
N THR A 226 -16.62 3.86 -12.01
CA THR A 226 -15.55 3.92 -11.01
C THR A 226 -15.68 5.16 -10.13
N TYR A 227 -15.45 4.99 -8.84
CA TYR A 227 -15.39 6.04 -7.84
C TYR A 227 -13.97 6.16 -7.27
N LEU A 228 -13.47 7.38 -7.21
CA LEU A 228 -12.17 7.72 -6.66
C LEU A 228 -12.34 8.31 -5.26
N TRP A 229 -11.74 7.66 -4.26
CA TRP A 229 -11.71 8.10 -2.87
C TRP A 229 -10.34 8.66 -2.51
N ARG A 230 -10.27 9.98 -2.33
CA ARG A 230 -9.06 10.77 -2.03
C ARG A 230 -9.14 11.46 -0.67
N PHE A 231 -8.01 11.97 -0.19
CA PHE A 231 -8.01 13.01 0.84
C PHE A 231 -8.61 14.28 0.27
N ASN A 232 -9.65 14.80 0.92
CA ASN A 232 -10.35 16.00 0.45
C ASN A 232 -9.63 17.32 0.84
N SER A 233 -8.61 17.26 1.68
CA SER A 233 -7.85 18.41 2.17
C SER A 233 -6.40 18.01 2.42
N ARG A 234 -5.45 18.93 2.18
CA ARG A 234 -4.04 18.68 2.52
C ARG A 234 -3.91 18.46 4.03
N PRO A 235 -3.16 17.43 4.45
CA PRO A 235 -2.93 17.22 5.86
C PRO A 235 -1.95 18.27 6.40
N ARG A 236 -1.97 18.52 7.71
CA ARG A 236 -0.99 19.42 8.36
C ARG A 236 0.38 18.77 8.53
N GLU A 237 0.40 17.44 8.53
CA GLU A 237 1.58 16.60 8.68
C GLU A 237 1.58 15.55 7.58
N LYS A 238 2.74 14.98 7.30
CA LYS A 238 2.87 13.89 6.34
C LYS A 238 1.93 12.74 6.70
N TYR A 239 1.07 12.34 5.76
CA TYR A 239 0.19 11.18 5.90
C TYR A 239 0.55 10.11 4.88
N VAL A 240 0.59 8.84 5.29
CA VAL A 240 0.90 7.71 4.41
C VAL A 240 -0.33 6.84 4.25
N GLY A 241 -0.70 6.57 3.00
CA GLY A 241 -1.81 5.71 2.63
C GLY A 241 -1.40 4.60 1.68
N VAL A 242 -2.21 3.54 1.61
CA VAL A 242 -2.09 2.48 0.61
C VAL A 242 -3.18 2.65 -0.45
N VAL A 243 -2.79 2.46 -1.72
CA VAL A 243 -3.77 2.38 -2.81
C VAL A 243 -4.44 1.02 -2.79
N ARG A 244 -5.76 1.00 -2.87
CA ARG A 244 -6.58 -0.20 -3.02
C ARG A 244 -7.51 -0.10 -4.21
N LEU A 245 -7.74 -1.25 -4.83
CA LEU A 245 -8.70 -1.45 -5.91
C LEU A 245 -9.81 -2.36 -5.39
N GLY A 246 -10.90 -1.76 -4.92
CA GLY A 246 -12.07 -2.49 -4.43
C GLY A 246 -13.26 -2.40 -5.36
N ASN A 247 -14.33 -3.11 -5.06
CA ASN A 247 -15.66 -2.81 -5.57
C ASN A 247 -16.73 -3.00 -4.49
N ASP A 248 -17.88 -2.38 -4.70
CA ASP A 248 -19.13 -2.73 -4.05
C ASP A 248 -20.18 -3.03 -5.13
N SER A 249 -21.45 -3.26 -4.75
CA SER A 249 -22.51 -3.55 -5.73
C SER A 249 -22.83 -2.37 -6.67
N ARG A 250 -22.22 -1.20 -6.44
CA ARG A 250 -22.53 0.05 -7.13
C ARG A 250 -21.32 0.72 -7.78
N ARG A 251 -20.06 0.32 -7.49
CA ARG A 251 -18.83 0.96 -8.03
C ARG A 251 -17.54 0.17 -7.87
N ILE A 252 -16.56 0.46 -8.72
CA ILE A 252 -15.14 0.20 -8.44
C ILE A 252 -14.67 1.32 -7.52
N ILE A 253 -13.97 1.00 -6.45
CA ILE A 253 -13.43 1.97 -5.51
C ILE A 253 -11.92 1.99 -5.69
N LEU A 254 -11.40 3.12 -6.19
CA LEU A 254 -9.98 3.44 -6.07
C LEU A 254 -9.79 4.22 -4.76
N ALA A 255 -9.29 3.55 -3.72
CA ALA A 255 -9.09 4.17 -2.41
C ALA A 255 -7.62 4.48 -2.17
N CYS A 256 -7.32 5.74 -1.84
CA CYS A 256 -5.96 6.25 -1.75
C CYS A 256 -5.52 6.61 -0.32
N GLN A 257 -6.30 6.28 0.72
CA GLN A 257 -6.13 6.77 2.10
C GLN A 257 -6.28 5.69 3.17
N ARG A 258 -5.84 4.46 2.90
CA ARG A 258 -5.91 3.34 3.87
C ARG A 258 -4.66 3.26 4.73
N ASP A 259 -4.83 2.88 6.00
CA ASP A 259 -3.71 2.65 6.93
C ASP A 259 -2.77 1.57 6.39
N PRO A 260 -1.45 1.83 6.23
CA PRO A 260 -0.49 0.84 5.76
C PRO A 260 -0.33 -0.39 6.67
N ARG A 261 -0.78 -0.29 7.93
CA ARG A 261 -0.78 -1.39 8.90
C ARG A 261 -1.97 -2.34 8.74
N ALA A 262 -2.98 -1.97 7.94
CA ALA A 262 -4.12 -2.83 7.70
C ALA A 262 -3.69 -4.08 6.93
N GLU A 263 -4.03 -5.24 7.49
CA GLU A 263 -3.75 -6.54 6.90
C GLU A 263 -4.88 -6.92 5.95
N ASP A 264 -4.55 -7.08 4.67
CA ASP A 264 -5.49 -7.52 3.66
C ASP A 264 -4.80 -8.42 2.63
N LEU A 265 -5.61 -9.12 1.86
CA LEU A 265 -5.16 -9.96 0.76
C LEU A 265 -4.70 -9.12 -0.43
N ALA A 266 -3.89 -9.68 -1.32
CA ALA A 266 -3.49 -9.07 -2.58
C ALA A 266 -3.54 -10.08 -3.74
N PHE A 267 -3.77 -9.57 -4.95
CA PHE A 267 -3.66 -10.38 -6.16
C PHE A 267 -2.23 -10.88 -6.34
N ARG A 268 -2.09 -12.14 -6.76
CA ARG A 268 -0.82 -12.76 -7.07
C ARG A 268 -0.70 -12.95 -8.57
N VAL A 269 0.45 -12.55 -9.12
CA VAL A 269 0.72 -12.63 -10.55
C VAL A 269 2.11 -13.16 -10.81
N MET A 270 2.35 -13.60 -12.04
CA MET A 270 3.67 -13.94 -12.54
C MET A 270 3.81 -13.42 -13.97
N LYS A 271 4.84 -12.61 -14.24
CA LYS A 271 5.13 -12.05 -15.56
C LYS A 271 5.96 -13.03 -16.39
N PHE A 272 5.61 -13.13 -17.66
CA PHE A 272 6.30 -13.89 -18.69
C PHE A 272 6.56 -12.98 -19.90
N ASN A 273 7.75 -13.11 -20.46
CA ASN A 273 8.11 -12.48 -21.73
C ASN A 273 7.92 -13.49 -22.87
#